data_AF-A0A7M5VCD4-F1
#
_entry.id   AF-A0A7M5VCD4-F1
#
_cell.length_a   1.000
_cell.length_b   1.000
_cell.length_c   1.000
_cell.angle_alpha   90.00
_cell.angle_beta   90.00
_cell.angle_gamma   90.00
#
_symmetry.space_group_name_H-M   'P 1'
#
loop_
_entity.id
_entity.type
_entity.pdbx_description
1 polymer ?
#
loop_
_entity_poly.entity_id
_entity_poly.type
_entity_poly.pdbx_seq_one_letter_code
_entity_poly.pdbx_strand_id
1 'polypeptide(L)'
;MIKDFGVCTDVPRCFDYPDFCFTNTTPNEMLKKIWNTDEAVGIIICCIDRFYITDGDLKTLKSGNQLNDQVIDAYICQLTKNLPVEDGIQHIQSHKLTKLFNKGTITFGVKEKKSLQSSKMIVGACNINSHWMFLVIYPALKEVKLYNSLGLGHSAGVETDILQKWRVACKILDLDGSWKISSQISAMQEDTVSRGAFCLSFAESVVLGEPVKKALSKRNVADFRLKIGHAIIEKSGGGLWCHKTCRICRADKQENLVRCLKCIPERYYHKKCLIKTRERLAKARERLITAQEMQSLKEGEVLLRKRIDLKVKVCHGCNGSIASGWSTARYLHRT
;
A
#
# COMPACT_ATOMS: atom_id res chain seq x y z
N MET A 1 -6.92 12.66 -31.37
CA MET A 1 -5.47 12.58 -31.64
C MET A 1 -4.74 12.34 -30.32
N ILE A 2 -4.09 11.19 -30.15
CA ILE A 2 -3.20 10.90 -29.01
C ILE A 2 -1.83 10.65 -29.61
N LYS A 3 -0.82 11.39 -29.15
CA LYS A 3 0.54 11.35 -29.69
C LYS A 3 1.14 9.95 -29.58
N ASP A 4 1.79 9.51 -30.65
CA ASP A 4 2.54 8.26 -30.69
C ASP A 4 3.58 8.18 -29.56
N PHE A 5 3.75 6.97 -29.03
CA PHE A 5 4.88 6.67 -28.15
C PHE A 5 6.14 6.56 -29.02
N GLY A 6 6.74 7.70 -29.33
CA GLY A 6 8.00 7.77 -30.07
C GLY A 6 9.05 6.83 -29.46
N VAL A 7 9.52 5.89 -30.29
CA VAL A 7 10.64 5.03 -29.93
C VAL A 7 11.91 5.84 -30.13
N CYS A 8 12.48 6.34 -29.04
CA CYS A 8 13.79 6.98 -29.09
C CYS A 8 14.84 5.91 -29.43
N THR A 9 15.41 5.96 -30.63
CA THR A 9 16.44 5.03 -31.10
C THR A 9 17.82 5.35 -30.56
N ASP A 10 18.01 6.55 -30.02
CA ASP A 10 19.26 6.96 -29.39
C ASP A 10 19.32 6.40 -27.98
N VAL A 11 20.13 5.36 -27.82
CA VAL A 11 20.46 4.73 -26.55
C VAL A 11 21.64 5.52 -25.94
N PRO A 12 21.45 6.29 -24.86
CA PRO A 12 22.58 6.70 -24.04
C PRO A 12 23.22 5.43 -23.51
N ARG A 13 24.55 5.32 -23.66
CA ARG A 13 25.31 4.16 -23.17
C ARG A 13 24.90 3.86 -21.73
N CYS A 14 24.82 2.57 -21.39
CA CYS A 14 24.68 2.16 -20.01
C CYS A 14 25.72 2.91 -19.16
N PHE A 15 25.29 3.50 -18.05
CA PHE A 15 26.24 3.79 -16.99
C PHE A 15 26.75 2.45 -16.50
N ASP A 16 27.93 2.08 -16.97
CA ASP A 16 28.71 1.00 -16.39
C ASP A 16 29.04 1.43 -14.95
N TYR A 17 28.25 0.93 -14.01
CA TYR A 17 28.60 0.86 -12.59
C TYR A 17 29.23 -0.52 -12.36
N PRO A 18 30.57 -0.65 -12.42
CA PRO A 18 31.21 -1.97 -12.47
C PRO A 18 31.09 -2.71 -11.13
N ASP A 19 30.97 -1.96 -10.03
CA ASP A 19 31.21 -2.46 -8.67
C ASP A 19 29.95 -2.91 -7.91
N PHE A 20 28.75 -2.68 -8.46
CA PHE A 20 27.48 -3.06 -7.82
C PHE A 20 26.99 -4.47 -8.18
N CYS A 21 27.90 -5.36 -8.57
CA CYS A 21 27.61 -6.79 -8.72
C CYS A 21 27.68 -7.51 -7.36
N PHE A 22 26.54 -7.68 -6.70
CA PHE A 22 26.43 -8.35 -5.39
C PHE A 22 26.28 -9.88 -5.46
N THR A 23 26.63 -10.51 -6.59
CA THR A 23 26.63 -11.97 -6.71
C THR A 23 27.45 -12.61 -5.59
N ASN A 24 26.86 -13.56 -4.88
CA ASN A 24 27.45 -14.26 -3.72
C ASN A 24 27.84 -13.36 -2.52
N THR A 25 27.36 -12.11 -2.45
CA THR A 25 27.59 -11.23 -1.28
C THR A 25 26.52 -11.49 -0.22
N THR A 26 26.91 -11.68 1.05
CA THR A 26 25.96 -11.83 2.17
C THR A 26 25.19 -10.53 2.45
N PRO A 27 24.01 -10.56 3.10
CA PRO A 27 23.28 -9.34 3.45
C PRO A 27 24.11 -8.33 4.25
N ASN A 28 24.96 -8.80 5.17
CA ASN A 28 25.83 -7.96 5.98
C ASN A 28 26.92 -7.26 5.16
N GLU A 29 27.54 -7.97 4.20
CA GLU A 29 28.54 -7.39 3.29
C GLU A 29 27.89 -6.41 2.31
N MET A 30 26.67 -6.69 1.85
CA MET A 30 25.88 -5.80 1.00
C MET A 30 25.58 -4.49 1.72
N LEU A 31 25.14 -4.53 2.98
CA LEU A 31 24.93 -3.34 3.81
C LEU A 31 26.23 -2.56 4.03
N LYS A 32 27.34 -3.23 4.36
CA LYS A 32 28.66 -2.58 4.51
C LYS A 32 29.09 -1.86 3.23
N LYS A 33 28.98 -2.52 2.06
CA LYS A 33 29.25 -1.90 0.75
C LYS A 33 28.39 -0.64 0.53
N ILE A 34 27.07 -0.74 0.73
CA ILE A 34 26.13 0.40 0.59
C ILE A 34 26.51 1.54 1.55
N TRP A 35 26.76 1.24 2.83
CA TRP A 35 27.10 2.25 3.85
C TRP A 35 28.48 2.91 3.65
N ASN A 36 29.38 2.28 2.90
CA ASN A 36 30.71 2.80 2.58
C ASN A 36 30.76 3.63 1.28
N THR A 37 29.70 3.63 0.47
CA THR A 37 29.58 4.59 -0.64
C THR A 37 29.23 5.98 -0.12
N ASP A 38 29.70 7.03 -0.78
CA ASP A 38 29.44 8.43 -0.37
C ASP A 38 27.95 8.78 -0.53
N GLU A 39 27.45 8.76 -1.78
CA GLU A 39 26.06 9.14 -2.10
C GLU A 39 25.17 7.95 -2.45
N ALA A 40 23.87 8.13 -2.32
CA ALA A 40 22.88 7.13 -2.74
C ALA A 40 22.47 7.41 -4.19
N VAL A 41 22.46 6.37 -5.02
CA VAL A 41 22.16 6.46 -6.46
C VAL A 41 20.73 6.01 -6.80
N GLY A 42 19.94 5.58 -5.82
CA GLY A 42 18.54 5.21 -5.98
C GLY A 42 18.32 3.82 -6.62
N ILE A 43 19.32 2.95 -6.56
CA ILE A 43 19.25 1.59 -7.09
C ILE A 43 18.35 0.76 -6.16
N ILE A 44 17.30 0.13 -6.70
CA ILE A 44 16.52 -0.86 -5.94
C ILE A 44 17.42 -2.06 -5.64
N ILE A 45 17.67 -2.29 -4.35
CA ILE A 45 18.40 -3.44 -3.84
C ILE A 45 17.46 -4.63 -3.66
N CYS A 46 16.30 -4.41 -3.04
CA CYS A 46 15.35 -5.47 -2.71
C CYS A 46 13.88 -5.02 -2.81
N CYS A 47 12.95 -5.98 -2.75
CA CYS A 47 11.51 -5.70 -2.77
C CYS A 47 10.77 -6.61 -1.79
N ILE A 48 10.07 -6.01 -0.82
CA ILE A 48 9.24 -6.69 0.17
C ILE A 48 7.80 -6.34 -0.16
N ASP A 49 7.05 -7.32 -0.67
CA ASP A 49 5.65 -7.16 -1.10
C ASP A 49 5.45 -6.00 -2.11
N ARG A 50 5.02 -4.84 -1.60
CA ARG A 50 4.75 -3.59 -2.33
C ARG A 50 5.85 -2.53 -2.17
N PHE A 51 6.77 -2.74 -1.23
CA PHE A 51 7.87 -1.84 -0.91
C PHE A 51 9.09 -2.19 -1.76
N TYR A 52 9.65 -1.18 -2.43
CA TYR A 52 10.90 -1.29 -3.19
C TYR A 52 11.95 -0.56 -2.37
N ILE A 53 12.99 -1.26 -1.97
CA ILE A 53 14.00 -0.76 -1.04
C ILE A 53 15.24 -0.45 -1.86
N THR A 54 15.65 0.81 -1.84
CA THR A 54 16.83 1.34 -2.51
C THR A 54 18.08 1.28 -1.62
N ASP A 55 19.23 1.48 -2.22
CA ASP A 55 20.48 1.78 -1.51
C ASP A 55 20.32 2.98 -0.58
N GLY A 56 19.62 4.03 -1.01
CA GLY A 56 19.29 5.21 -0.20
C GLY A 56 18.44 4.86 1.03
N ASP A 57 17.42 4.01 0.86
CA ASP A 57 16.62 3.49 1.97
C ASP A 57 17.51 2.73 2.97
N LEU A 58 18.38 1.83 2.48
CA LEU A 58 19.29 1.07 3.33
C LEU A 58 20.38 1.93 3.98
N LYS A 59 20.80 3.06 3.40
CA LYS A 59 21.68 4.04 4.06
C LYS A 59 21.03 4.67 5.29
N THR A 60 19.70 4.73 5.39
CA THR A 60 19.03 5.25 6.61
C THR A 60 19.28 4.37 7.84
N LEU A 61 19.59 3.07 7.64
CA LEU A 61 19.94 2.14 8.72
C LEU A 61 21.34 2.41 9.31
N LYS A 62 22.26 3.07 8.60
CA LYS A 62 23.59 3.41 9.13
C LYS A 62 23.48 4.19 10.44
N SER A 63 24.35 3.90 11.41
CA SER A 63 24.38 4.63 12.69
C SER A 63 24.50 6.14 12.47
N GLY A 64 23.75 6.92 13.24
CA GLY A 64 23.62 8.37 13.07
C GLY A 64 22.47 8.82 12.16
N ASN A 65 21.95 7.96 11.27
CA ASN A 65 20.87 8.32 10.36
C ASN A 65 19.47 8.02 10.93
N GLN A 66 18.48 8.81 10.54
CA GLN A 66 17.07 8.56 10.86
C GLN A 66 16.46 7.59 9.85
N LEU A 67 15.72 6.57 10.32
CA LEU A 67 14.99 5.67 9.42
C LEU A 67 13.88 6.43 8.68
N ASN A 68 13.70 6.11 7.41
CA ASN A 68 12.58 6.59 6.61
C ASN A 68 11.35 5.67 6.71
N ASP A 69 10.24 6.14 6.15
CA ASP A 69 8.97 5.43 6.07
C ASP A 69 9.07 4.10 5.31
N GLN A 70 9.85 4.08 4.22
CA GLN A 70 10.01 2.91 3.36
C GLN A 70 10.66 1.71 4.07
N VAL A 71 11.73 1.93 4.86
CA VAL A 71 12.35 0.89 5.69
C VAL A 71 11.39 0.44 6.80
N ILE A 72 10.73 1.37 7.46
CA ILE A 72 9.82 1.08 8.58
C ILE A 72 8.64 0.22 8.13
N ASP A 73 7.96 0.64 7.05
CA ASP A 73 6.81 -0.09 6.54
C ASP A 73 7.18 -1.44 5.94
N ALA A 74 8.36 -1.57 5.32
CA ALA A 74 8.82 -2.85 4.81
C ALA A 74 9.12 -3.86 5.93
N TYR A 75 9.77 -3.43 7.02
CA TYR A 75 10.05 -4.31 8.17
C TYR A 75 8.75 -4.76 8.87
N ILE A 76 7.82 -3.85 9.14
CA ILE A 76 6.52 -4.19 9.76
C ILE A 76 5.70 -5.12 8.84
N CYS A 77 5.74 -4.90 7.53
CA CYS A 77 5.09 -5.78 6.57
C CYS A 77 5.71 -7.18 6.56
N GLN A 78 7.03 -7.29 6.69
CA GLN A 78 7.73 -8.58 6.81
C GLN A 78 7.36 -9.31 8.12
N LEU A 79 7.38 -8.62 9.26
CA LEU A 79 7.00 -9.19 10.55
C LEU A 79 5.57 -9.77 10.50
N THR A 80 4.61 -8.97 10.04
CA THR A 80 3.19 -9.38 9.98
C THR A 80 2.91 -10.48 8.96
N LYS A 81 3.66 -10.56 7.85
CA LYS A 81 3.51 -11.63 6.84
C LYS A 81 4.20 -12.95 7.18
N ASN A 82 5.06 -12.98 8.20
CA ASN A 82 5.67 -14.22 8.68
C ASN A 82 4.74 -15.02 9.60
N LEU A 83 3.62 -14.43 10.04
CA LEU A 83 2.68 -15.05 10.95
C LEU A 83 1.51 -15.74 10.22
N PRO A 84 0.88 -16.75 10.85
CA PRO A 84 -0.32 -17.40 10.32
C PRO A 84 -1.46 -16.42 10.03
N VAL A 85 -2.30 -16.73 9.05
CA VAL A 85 -3.40 -15.85 8.60
C VAL A 85 -4.46 -15.70 9.70
N GLU A 86 -4.64 -16.73 10.50
CA GLU A 86 -5.52 -16.78 11.67
C GLU A 86 -5.14 -15.79 12.78
N ASP A 87 -3.90 -15.30 12.84
CA ASP A 87 -3.52 -14.23 13.78
C ASP A 87 -4.17 -12.89 13.41
N GLY A 88 -4.65 -12.75 12.17
CA GLY A 88 -5.53 -11.66 11.76
C GLY A 88 -4.91 -10.27 11.92
N ILE A 89 -3.58 -10.18 11.79
CA ILE A 89 -2.82 -8.93 11.94
C ILE A 89 -2.76 -8.21 10.60
N GLN A 90 -3.12 -6.93 10.56
CA GLN A 90 -3.02 -6.09 9.36
C GLN A 90 -2.10 -4.89 9.55
N HIS A 91 -1.30 -4.58 8.54
CA HIS A 91 -0.38 -3.44 8.52
C HIS A 91 -0.97 -2.25 7.74
N ILE A 92 -1.18 -1.13 8.43
CA ILE A 92 -1.45 0.17 7.78
C ILE A 92 -0.12 0.88 7.55
N GLN A 93 0.10 1.32 6.30
CA GLN A 93 1.30 2.06 5.90
C GLN A 93 1.43 3.37 6.66
N SER A 94 2.66 3.67 7.05
CA SER A 94 3.02 4.78 7.92
C SER A 94 2.61 6.14 7.35
N HIS A 95 2.73 6.36 6.04
CA HIS A 95 2.26 7.60 5.40
C HIS A 95 0.74 7.82 5.58
N LYS A 96 -0.08 6.76 5.68
CA LYS A 96 -1.52 6.88 5.91
C LYS A 96 -1.83 7.28 7.34
N LEU A 97 -1.19 6.65 8.32
CA LEU A 97 -1.34 7.00 9.74
C LEU A 97 -0.79 8.41 10.02
N THR A 98 0.37 8.75 9.46
CA THR A 98 0.94 10.11 9.44
C THR A 98 -0.04 11.13 8.86
N LYS A 99 -0.68 10.84 7.72
CA LYS A 99 -1.68 11.76 7.12
C LYS A 99 -2.93 11.87 7.99
N LEU A 100 -3.42 10.76 8.56
CA LEU A 100 -4.56 10.77 9.48
C LEU A 100 -4.26 11.62 10.72
N PHE A 101 -3.14 11.39 11.39
CA PHE A 101 -2.84 12.03 12.66
C PHE A 101 -2.31 13.46 12.50
N ASN A 102 -1.65 13.82 11.39
CA ASN A 102 -1.26 15.22 11.17
C ASN A 102 -2.36 16.06 10.49
N LYS A 103 -3.24 15.48 9.67
CA LYS A 103 -4.20 16.24 8.83
C LYS A 103 -5.67 15.83 8.98
N GLY A 104 -6.01 14.91 9.89
CA GLY A 104 -7.37 14.42 10.09
C GLY A 104 -7.97 13.68 8.89
N THR A 105 -7.17 13.33 7.87
CA THR A 105 -7.66 12.81 6.59
C THR A 105 -7.02 11.48 6.23
N ILE A 106 -7.86 10.50 5.91
CA ILE A 106 -7.45 9.18 5.44
C ILE A 106 -8.43 8.64 4.41
N THR A 107 -7.95 7.74 3.57
CA THR A 107 -8.73 7.07 2.52
C THR A 107 -8.33 5.61 2.47
N PHE A 108 -9.33 4.73 2.53
CA PHE A 108 -9.18 3.28 2.48
C PHE A 108 -9.89 2.73 1.25
N GLY A 109 -9.24 1.81 0.52
CA GLY A 109 -9.93 1.09 -0.56
C GLY A 109 -10.97 0.12 0.00
N VAL A 110 -12.01 -0.23 -0.76
CA VAL A 110 -13.08 -1.14 -0.30
C VAL A 110 -12.54 -2.46 0.26
N LYS A 111 -11.53 -3.06 -0.39
CA LYS A 111 -10.86 -4.28 0.09
C LYS A 111 -10.07 -4.08 1.38
N GLU A 112 -9.42 -2.92 1.51
CA GLU A 112 -8.62 -2.54 2.68
C GLU A 112 -9.53 -2.31 3.89
N LYS A 113 -10.62 -1.55 3.72
CA LYS A 113 -11.66 -1.36 4.74
C LYS A 113 -12.17 -2.70 5.28
N LYS A 114 -12.58 -3.63 4.39
CA LYS A 114 -13.03 -4.98 4.79
C LYS A 114 -11.97 -5.75 5.57
N SER A 115 -10.71 -5.69 5.13
CA SER A 115 -9.61 -6.38 5.80
C SER A 115 -9.37 -5.83 7.22
N LEU A 116 -9.37 -4.50 7.38
CA LEU A 116 -9.23 -3.83 8.67
C LEU A 116 -10.43 -4.12 9.60
N GLN A 117 -11.65 -4.14 9.07
CA GLN A 117 -12.86 -4.52 9.82
C GLN A 117 -12.77 -5.95 10.40
N SER A 118 -12.21 -6.90 9.63
CA SER A 118 -12.03 -8.30 10.06
C SER A 118 -10.76 -8.57 10.88
N SER A 119 -9.94 -7.56 11.16
CA SER A 119 -8.65 -7.75 11.82
C SER A 119 -8.79 -8.00 13.32
N LYS A 120 -8.05 -8.98 13.86
CA LYS A 120 -7.86 -9.13 15.32
C LYS A 120 -7.02 -7.99 15.87
N MET A 121 -5.98 -7.61 15.13
CA MET A 121 -5.05 -6.54 15.47
C MET A 121 -4.64 -5.77 14.20
N ILE A 122 -4.54 -4.45 14.30
CA ILE A 122 -4.01 -3.60 13.24
C ILE A 122 -2.77 -2.90 13.80
N VAL A 123 -1.67 -2.90 13.04
CA VAL A 123 -0.39 -2.32 13.43
C VAL A 123 0.10 -1.29 12.40
N GLY A 124 0.87 -0.32 12.85
CA GLY A 124 1.57 0.61 11.96
C GLY A 124 2.34 1.68 12.71
N ALA A 125 3.31 2.29 12.03
CA ALA A 125 4.04 3.44 12.54
C ALA A 125 3.35 4.75 12.11
N CYS A 126 3.58 5.84 12.83
CA CYS A 126 3.26 7.18 12.35
C CYS A 126 4.39 8.16 12.68
N ASN A 127 4.48 9.21 11.87
CA ASN A 127 5.37 10.33 12.08
C ASN A 127 4.56 11.55 12.49
N ILE A 128 4.74 12.04 13.72
CA ILE A 128 4.07 13.24 14.24
C ILE A 128 5.15 14.17 14.75
N ASN A 129 5.18 15.42 14.26
CA ASN A 129 6.21 16.41 14.58
C ASN A 129 7.64 15.85 14.40
N SER A 130 7.86 15.21 13.25
CA SER A 130 9.07 14.46 12.88
C SER A 130 9.34 13.19 13.70
N HIS A 131 8.61 12.92 14.79
CA HIS A 131 8.87 11.79 15.70
C HIS A 131 8.13 10.50 15.29
N TRP A 132 8.84 9.36 15.33
CA TRP A 132 8.31 8.05 15.00
C TRP A 132 7.68 7.38 16.22
N MET A 133 6.41 6.99 16.11
CA MET A 133 5.68 6.24 17.13
C MET A 133 5.03 5.00 16.51
N PHE A 134 4.83 3.96 17.32
CA PHE A 134 4.17 2.72 16.89
C PHE A 134 2.78 2.62 17.52
N LEU A 135 1.79 2.21 16.73
CA LEU A 135 0.40 2.03 17.16
C LEU A 135 -0.04 0.59 16.96
N VAL A 136 -0.82 0.12 17.93
CA VAL A 136 -1.51 -1.16 17.91
C VAL A 136 -2.97 -0.91 18.20
N ILE A 137 -3.84 -1.36 17.31
CA ILE A 137 -5.26 -1.09 17.33
C ILE A 137 -5.99 -2.43 17.42
N TYR A 138 -6.89 -2.57 18.38
CA TYR A 138 -7.70 -3.77 18.60
C TYR A 138 -9.16 -3.44 18.31
N PRO A 139 -9.68 -3.71 17.09
CA PRO A 139 -11.06 -3.34 16.71
C PRO A 139 -12.13 -3.90 17.64
N ALA A 140 -11.99 -5.17 18.04
CA ALA A 140 -12.92 -5.83 18.95
C ALA A 140 -12.95 -5.20 20.36
N LEU A 141 -11.81 -4.69 20.84
CA LEU A 141 -11.68 -4.06 22.17
C LEU A 141 -11.93 -2.54 22.14
N LYS A 142 -12.09 -1.95 20.95
CA LYS A 142 -12.12 -0.50 20.69
C LYS A 142 -10.98 0.24 21.40
N GLU A 143 -9.79 -0.34 21.33
CA GLU A 143 -8.59 0.12 22.03
C GLU A 143 -7.46 0.45 21.04
N VAL A 144 -6.80 1.58 21.28
CA VAL A 144 -5.52 1.94 20.66
C VAL A 144 -4.44 1.90 21.75
N LYS A 145 -3.34 1.21 21.50
CA LYS A 145 -2.12 1.26 22.31
C LYS A 145 -1.06 2.06 21.58
N LEU A 146 -0.51 3.07 22.24
CA LEU A 146 0.54 3.93 21.71
C LEU A 146 1.89 3.55 22.33
N TYR A 147 2.91 3.37 21.49
CA TYR A 147 4.27 3.11 21.92
C TYR A 147 5.17 4.27 21.45
N ASN A 148 5.74 4.98 22.41
CA ASN A 148 6.49 6.21 22.21
C ASN A 148 7.82 6.15 22.97
N SER A 149 8.93 6.17 22.24
CA SER A 149 10.29 6.11 22.81
C SER A 149 10.73 7.36 23.56
N LEU A 150 9.92 8.44 23.55
CA LEU A 150 10.10 9.58 24.47
C LEU A 150 9.46 9.34 25.85
N GLY A 151 8.75 8.22 26.04
CA GLY A 151 8.11 7.87 27.31
C GLY A 151 6.74 8.50 27.54
N LEU A 152 6.12 8.15 28.67
CA LEU A 152 4.73 8.51 28.98
C LEU A 152 4.51 10.02 29.09
N GLY A 153 5.46 10.77 29.66
CA GLY A 153 5.35 12.22 29.86
C GLY A 153 5.17 13.03 28.57
N HIS A 154 5.60 12.48 27.43
CA HIS A 154 5.46 13.11 26.11
C HIS A 154 4.18 12.68 25.35
N SER A 155 3.30 11.90 25.99
CA SER A 155 2.21 11.20 25.27
C SER A 155 0.80 11.72 25.57
N ALA A 156 0.51 12.35 26.71
CA ALA A 156 -0.86 12.73 27.10
C ALA A 156 -1.61 13.64 26.08
N GLY A 157 -0.93 14.66 25.54
CA GLY A 157 -1.51 15.52 24.49
C GLY A 157 -1.66 14.80 23.14
N VAL A 158 -0.69 13.95 22.81
CA VAL A 158 -0.64 13.15 21.58
C VAL A 158 -1.74 12.09 21.57
N GLU A 159 -2.00 11.44 22.70
CA GLU A 159 -3.09 10.47 22.89
C GLU A 159 -4.45 11.04 22.54
N THR A 160 -4.77 12.22 23.10
CA THR A 160 -6.06 12.88 22.91
C THR A 160 -6.29 13.19 21.42
N ASP A 161 -5.28 13.73 20.76
CA ASP A 161 -5.31 14.08 19.33
C ASP A 161 -5.42 12.84 18.42
N ILE A 162 -4.59 11.81 18.67
CA ILE A 162 -4.66 10.52 17.97
C ILE A 162 -6.05 9.89 18.14
N LEU A 163 -6.61 9.88 19.35
CA LEU A 163 -7.91 9.29 19.62
C LEU A 163 -9.05 10.03 18.91
N GLN A 164 -9.02 11.36 18.91
CA GLN A 164 -10.01 12.17 18.19
C GLN A 164 -9.96 11.90 16.68
N LYS A 165 -8.76 11.89 16.08
CA LYS A 165 -8.57 11.63 14.65
C LYS A 165 -8.87 10.17 14.29
N TRP A 166 -8.54 9.21 15.16
CA TRP A 166 -8.91 7.80 14.98
C TRP A 166 -10.42 7.59 15.01
N ARG A 167 -11.17 8.25 15.91
CA ARG A 167 -12.64 8.22 15.92
C ARG A 167 -13.26 8.75 14.62
N VAL A 168 -12.63 9.73 13.96
CA VAL A 168 -13.06 10.18 12.61
C VAL A 168 -12.80 9.08 11.56
N ALA A 169 -11.66 8.41 11.61
CA ALA A 169 -11.37 7.27 10.72
C ALA A 169 -12.32 6.07 10.96
N CYS A 170 -12.77 5.84 12.19
CA CYS A 170 -13.70 4.78 12.54
C CYS A 170 -15.04 4.90 11.81
N LYS A 171 -15.57 6.11 11.65
CA LYS A 171 -16.78 6.39 10.84
C LYS A 171 -16.59 5.98 9.38
N ILE A 172 -15.40 6.19 8.82
CA ILE A 172 -15.06 5.79 7.44
C ILE A 172 -14.90 4.26 7.35
N LEU A 173 -14.47 3.60 8.43
CA LEU A 173 -14.25 2.16 8.54
C LEU A 173 -15.47 1.36 9.04
N ASP A 174 -16.60 1.98 9.34
CA ASP A 174 -17.76 1.38 10.05
C ASP A 174 -17.36 0.69 11.38
N LEU A 175 -16.39 1.27 12.10
CA LEU A 175 -15.85 0.74 13.36
C LEU A 175 -16.23 1.63 14.57
N ASP A 176 -17.39 2.28 14.53
CA ASP A 176 -17.78 3.29 15.52
C ASP A 176 -17.98 2.75 16.95
N GLY A 177 -17.81 3.64 17.93
CA GLY A 177 -18.11 3.39 19.35
C GLY A 177 -17.18 4.10 20.33
N SER A 178 -17.24 3.67 21.59
CA SER A 178 -16.47 4.23 22.72
C SER A 178 -15.00 3.84 22.69
N TRP A 179 -14.25 4.34 21.70
CA TRP A 179 -12.82 4.11 21.59
C TRP A 179 -12.03 4.74 22.74
N LYS A 180 -11.02 4.02 23.22
CA LYS A 180 -10.03 4.46 24.21
C LYS A 180 -8.61 4.35 23.65
N ILE A 181 -7.68 5.12 24.21
CA ILE A 181 -6.24 5.03 23.93
C ILE A 181 -5.47 4.85 25.23
N SER A 182 -4.31 4.19 25.18
CA SER A 182 -3.36 4.17 26.30
C SER A 182 -1.91 4.02 25.83
N SER A 183 -1.03 4.88 26.34
CA SER A 183 0.41 4.80 26.13
C SER A 183 1.01 3.68 26.97
N GLN A 184 1.90 2.93 26.35
CA GLN A 184 2.50 1.75 26.94
C GLN A 184 3.89 2.09 27.50
N ILE A 185 4.19 1.57 28.70
CA ILE A 185 5.54 1.65 29.27
C ILE A 185 6.49 0.84 28.37
N SER A 186 7.39 1.56 27.69
CA SER A 186 8.31 1.04 26.68
C SER A 186 9.73 1.54 26.96
N ALA A 187 10.72 0.95 26.28
CA ALA A 187 12.10 1.43 26.36
C ALA A 187 12.20 2.88 25.83
N MET A 188 13.00 3.71 26.50
CA MET A 188 13.18 5.12 26.11
C MET A 188 14.45 5.29 25.28
N GLN A 189 14.40 6.19 24.29
CA GLN A 189 15.56 6.60 23.52
C GLN A 189 16.33 7.71 24.24
N GLU A 190 17.65 7.74 24.05
CA GLU A 190 18.52 8.81 24.55
C GLU A 190 18.89 9.83 23.45
N ASP A 191 18.46 9.63 22.20
CA ASP A 191 19.01 10.35 21.05
C ASP A 191 17.99 10.80 19.98
N THR A 192 18.49 11.67 19.10
CA THR A 192 17.85 12.27 17.91
C THR A 192 17.17 11.31 16.92
N VAL A 193 17.82 10.18 16.68
CA VAL A 193 17.81 9.48 15.38
C VAL A 193 17.35 8.03 15.47
N SER A 194 17.43 7.44 16.66
CA SER A 194 17.04 6.06 16.96
C SER A 194 15.53 5.85 17.06
N ARG A 195 14.72 6.92 17.06
CA ARG A 195 13.24 6.85 17.09
C ARG A 195 12.61 5.84 16.13
N GLY A 196 13.13 5.74 14.90
CA GLY A 196 12.68 4.73 13.94
C GLY A 196 13.05 3.30 14.36
N ALA A 197 14.24 3.10 14.92
CA ALA A 197 14.69 1.80 15.41
C ALA A 197 13.90 1.36 16.66
N PHE A 198 13.63 2.26 17.61
CA PHE A 198 12.74 1.96 18.75
C PHE A 198 11.31 1.66 18.29
N CYS A 199 10.77 2.43 17.33
CA CYS A 199 9.47 2.14 16.72
C CYS A 199 9.40 0.70 16.14
N LEU A 200 10.48 0.24 15.49
CA LEU A 200 10.57 -1.12 14.97
C LEU A 200 10.84 -2.19 16.03
N SER A 201 11.53 -1.89 17.13
CA SER A 201 11.66 -2.86 18.24
C SER A 201 10.33 -3.06 18.96
N PHE A 202 9.52 -2.00 19.11
CA PHE A 202 8.15 -2.11 19.62
C PHE A 202 7.27 -2.94 18.69
N ALA A 203 7.38 -2.73 17.37
CA ALA A 203 6.66 -3.52 16.38
C ALA A 203 7.05 -4.99 16.42
N GLU A 204 8.34 -5.30 16.49
CA GLU A 204 8.84 -6.67 16.61
C GLU A 204 8.31 -7.35 17.89
N SER A 205 8.49 -6.72 19.06
CA SER A 205 8.02 -7.31 20.31
C SER A 205 6.50 -7.51 20.34
N VAL A 206 5.69 -6.54 19.88
CA VAL A 206 4.23 -6.72 19.85
C VAL A 206 3.82 -7.83 18.90
N VAL A 207 4.38 -7.86 17.68
CA VAL A 207 3.98 -8.82 16.65
C VAL A 207 4.42 -10.24 17.01
N LEU A 208 5.57 -10.42 17.68
CA LEU A 208 6.05 -11.71 18.16
C LEU A 208 5.52 -12.11 19.56
N GLY A 209 4.70 -11.28 20.20
CA GLY A 209 4.16 -11.54 21.54
C GLY A 209 5.16 -11.40 22.70
N GLU A 210 6.29 -10.72 22.46
CA GLU A 210 7.36 -10.53 23.44
C GLU A 210 7.19 -9.26 24.32
N PRO A 211 7.78 -9.23 25.54
CA PRO A 211 7.73 -8.05 26.39
C PRO A 211 8.51 -6.85 25.84
N VAL A 212 7.80 -5.84 25.35
CA VAL A 212 8.34 -4.56 24.79
C VAL A 212 9.34 -3.85 25.73
N LYS A 213 9.26 -4.05 27.05
CA LYS A 213 10.20 -3.49 28.02
C LYS A 213 11.65 -4.03 27.93
N LYS A 214 11.88 -5.14 27.20
CA LYS A 214 13.22 -5.74 27.02
C LYS A 214 13.91 -5.34 25.71
N ALA A 215 13.19 -4.72 24.77
CA ALA A 215 13.64 -4.57 23.39
C ALA A 215 14.19 -3.17 23.10
N LEU A 216 15.51 -3.12 22.94
CA LEU A 216 16.36 -1.98 22.55
C LEU A 216 16.83 -1.05 23.68
N SER A 217 18.13 -0.77 23.63
CA SER A 217 18.88 0.18 24.46
C SER A 217 19.95 0.83 23.58
N LYS A 218 20.51 1.98 23.96
CA LYS A 218 21.57 2.66 23.18
C LYS A 218 22.72 1.74 22.75
N ARG A 219 23.10 0.77 23.60
CA ARG A 219 24.20 -0.17 23.34
C ARG A 219 23.95 -1.15 22.17
N ASN A 220 22.69 -1.46 21.84
CA ASN A 220 22.34 -2.42 20.79
C ASN A 220 21.50 -1.82 19.64
N VAL A 221 21.36 -0.49 19.56
CA VAL A 221 20.70 0.18 18.42
C VAL A 221 21.41 -0.15 17.09
N ALA A 222 22.74 -0.17 17.08
CA ALA A 222 23.53 -0.46 15.87
C ALA A 222 23.29 -1.90 15.38
N ASP A 223 23.33 -2.88 16.30
CA ASP A 223 23.08 -4.28 15.99
C ASP A 223 21.65 -4.52 15.53
N PHE A 224 20.68 -3.82 16.12
CA PHE A 224 19.28 -3.91 15.70
C PHE A 224 19.05 -3.30 14.31
N ARG A 225 19.72 -2.19 13.98
CA ARG A 225 19.71 -1.62 12.61
C ARG A 225 20.33 -2.59 11.60
N LEU A 226 21.40 -3.29 11.97
CA LEU A 226 21.97 -4.35 11.14
C LEU A 226 21.00 -5.52 10.97
N LYS A 227 20.34 -5.96 12.05
CA LYS A 227 19.27 -6.99 12.02
C LYS A 227 18.14 -6.61 11.06
N ILE A 228 17.63 -5.37 11.13
CA ILE A 228 16.59 -4.86 10.23
C ILE A 228 17.05 -4.96 8.78
N GLY A 229 18.25 -4.46 8.46
CA GLY A 229 18.80 -4.51 7.10
C GLY A 229 19.00 -5.94 6.59
N HIS A 230 19.53 -6.83 7.44
CA HIS A 230 19.73 -8.25 7.11
C HIS A 230 18.41 -8.91 6.76
N ALA A 231 17.42 -8.80 7.65
CA ALA A 231 16.09 -9.37 7.47
C ALA A 231 15.42 -8.87 6.18
N ILE A 232 15.59 -7.58 5.86
CA ILE A 232 15.01 -6.96 4.66
C ILE A 232 15.61 -7.54 3.37
N ILE A 233 16.93 -7.65 3.30
CA ILE A 233 17.65 -8.19 2.11
C ILE A 233 17.45 -9.70 1.98
N GLU A 234 17.51 -10.43 3.09
CA GLU A 234 17.35 -11.88 3.14
C GLU A 234 15.95 -12.29 2.64
N LYS A 235 14.89 -11.63 3.12
CA LYS A 235 13.50 -11.97 2.75
C LYS A 235 13.17 -11.67 1.28
N SER A 236 13.95 -10.82 0.60
CA SER A 236 13.82 -10.67 -0.86
C SER A 236 14.50 -11.79 -1.66
N GLY A 237 15.10 -12.77 -0.99
CA GLY A 237 15.78 -13.92 -1.59
C GLY A 237 17.27 -13.71 -1.83
N GLY A 238 17.91 -12.73 -1.17
CA GLY A 238 19.34 -12.41 -1.30
C GLY A 238 19.79 -11.87 -2.67
N GLY A 239 19.00 -12.06 -3.72
CA GLY A 239 19.23 -11.52 -5.05
C GLY A 239 18.89 -10.03 -5.12
N LEU A 240 19.80 -9.27 -5.72
CA LEU A 240 19.52 -7.91 -6.15
C LEU A 240 18.23 -7.90 -6.98
N TRP A 241 17.35 -6.92 -6.76
CA TRP A 241 16.31 -6.58 -7.75
C TRP A 241 16.98 -5.90 -8.94
N CYS A 242 17.75 -6.71 -9.68
CA CYS A 242 18.53 -6.25 -10.79
C CYS A 242 17.60 -5.54 -11.77
N HIS A 243 18.04 -4.35 -12.17
CA HIS A 243 17.53 -3.55 -13.27
C HIS A 243 17.54 -4.31 -14.62
N LYS A 244 17.97 -5.58 -14.64
CA LYS A 244 17.89 -6.51 -15.77
C LYS A 244 16.81 -7.61 -15.59
N THR A 245 15.90 -7.50 -14.61
CA THR A 245 14.76 -8.43 -14.47
C THR A 245 13.45 -7.87 -15.04
N CYS A 246 12.64 -8.72 -15.67
CA CYS A 246 11.32 -8.29 -16.17
C CYS A 246 10.32 -8.08 -15.03
N ARG A 247 9.79 -6.86 -14.85
CA ARG A 247 8.82 -6.54 -13.79
C ARG A 247 7.52 -7.35 -13.80
N ILE A 248 7.14 -7.95 -14.94
CA ILE A 248 5.91 -8.77 -15.07
C ILE A 248 6.14 -10.23 -14.68
N CYS A 249 7.24 -10.86 -15.12
CA CYS A 249 7.49 -12.30 -14.92
C CYS A 249 8.67 -12.63 -13.98
N ARG A 250 9.39 -11.61 -13.50
CA ARG A 250 10.55 -11.69 -12.59
C ARG A 250 11.74 -12.54 -13.09
N ALA A 251 11.75 -12.94 -14.36
CA ALA A 251 12.87 -13.69 -14.93
C ALA A 251 14.00 -12.76 -15.41
N ASP A 252 15.25 -13.17 -15.14
CA ASP A 252 16.51 -12.51 -15.51
C ASP A 252 17.06 -12.97 -16.88
N LYS A 253 16.18 -13.41 -17.78
CA LYS A 253 16.59 -13.69 -19.17
C LYS A 253 16.78 -12.33 -19.86
N GLN A 254 18.02 -11.86 -19.97
CA GLN A 254 18.36 -10.53 -20.47
C GLN A 254 17.86 -10.27 -21.90
N GLU A 255 17.67 -11.34 -22.68
CA GLU A 255 17.05 -11.33 -24.00
C GLU A 255 15.70 -10.59 -24.03
N ASN A 256 15.60 -9.58 -24.90
CA ASN A 256 14.35 -8.86 -25.23
C ASN A 256 13.70 -8.06 -24.09
N LEU A 257 14.49 -7.59 -23.12
CA LEU A 257 14.05 -6.58 -22.15
C LEU A 257 13.97 -5.19 -22.80
N VAL A 258 12.90 -4.47 -22.46
CA VAL A 258 12.63 -3.10 -22.91
C VAL A 258 12.52 -2.20 -21.68
N ARG A 259 13.31 -1.13 -21.67
CA ARG A 259 13.33 -0.09 -20.62
C ARG A 259 12.10 0.82 -20.74
N CYS A 260 11.43 1.10 -19.63
CA CYS A 260 10.34 2.06 -19.55
C CYS A 260 10.85 3.41 -19.04
N LEU A 261 11.04 4.37 -19.95
CA LEU A 261 11.52 5.72 -19.67
C LEU A 261 10.58 6.59 -18.80
N LYS A 262 9.33 6.14 -18.58
CA LYS A 262 8.34 6.84 -17.75
C LYS A 262 8.27 6.34 -16.30
N CYS A 263 8.99 5.26 -15.97
CA CYS A 263 9.02 4.75 -14.61
C CYS A 263 10.29 5.23 -13.91
N ILE A 264 10.12 5.83 -12.73
CA ILE A 264 11.20 6.17 -11.81
C ILE A 264 10.95 5.38 -10.51
N PRO A 265 11.92 4.60 -10.01
CA PRO A 265 13.13 4.16 -10.74
C PRO A 265 12.78 3.32 -11.98
N GLU A 266 13.76 3.15 -12.86
CA GLU A 266 13.59 2.52 -14.16
C GLU A 266 13.02 1.10 -14.07
N ARG A 267 12.15 0.74 -15.02
CA ARG A 267 11.55 -0.59 -15.07
C ARG A 267 11.78 -1.26 -16.41
N TYR A 268 12.16 -2.53 -16.34
CA TYR A 268 12.49 -3.34 -17.50
C TYR A 268 11.42 -4.43 -17.68
N TYR A 269 11.09 -4.73 -18.92
CA TYR A 269 10.00 -5.63 -19.26
C TYR A 269 10.35 -6.45 -20.50
N HIS A 270 10.14 -7.77 -20.50
CA HIS A 270 10.21 -8.51 -21.76
C HIS A 270 9.12 -8.01 -22.71
N LYS A 271 9.48 -7.79 -23.98
CA LYS A 271 8.54 -7.39 -25.04
C LYS A 271 7.29 -8.27 -25.07
N LYS A 272 7.46 -9.60 -24.97
CA LYS A 272 6.36 -10.60 -24.86
C LYS A 272 5.44 -10.41 -23.65
N CYS A 273 5.97 -9.93 -22.53
CA CYS A 273 5.20 -9.71 -21.31
C CYS A 273 4.39 -8.41 -21.40
N LEU A 274 4.93 -7.35 -22.01
CA LEU A 274 4.17 -6.13 -22.31
C LEU A 274 2.98 -6.41 -23.22
N ILE A 275 3.18 -7.20 -24.29
CA ILE A 275 2.13 -7.61 -25.22
C ILE A 275 1.01 -8.35 -24.48
N LYS A 276 1.33 -9.42 -23.74
CA LYS A 276 0.35 -10.18 -22.94
C LYS A 276 -0.39 -9.32 -21.90
N THR A 277 0.27 -8.32 -21.31
CA THR A 277 -0.40 -7.39 -20.38
C THR A 277 -1.34 -6.43 -21.10
N ARG A 278 -0.97 -5.92 -22.29
CA ARG A 278 -1.85 -5.08 -23.12
C ARG A 278 -3.10 -5.84 -23.56
N GLU A 279 -2.96 -7.09 -24.02
CA GLU A 279 -4.09 -7.96 -24.39
C GLU A 279 -5.05 -8.20 -23.21
N ARG A 280 -4.51 -8.48 -22.01
CA ARG A 280 -5.31 -8.64 -20.79
C ARG A 280 -6.07 -7.37 -20.42
N LEU A 281 -5.43 -6.20 -20.56
CA LEU A 281 -6.07 -4.90 -20.28
C LEU A 281 -7.13 -4.54 -21.33
N ALA A 282 -6.91 -4.85 -22.60
CA ALA A 282 -7.91 -4.68 -23.67
C ALA A 282 -9.16 -5.52 -23.38
N LYS A 283 -8.99 -6.84 -23.13
CA LYS A 283 -10.10 -7.74 -22.77
C LYS A 283 -10.81 -7.35 -21.48
N ALA A 284 -10.09 -6.79 -20.50
CA ALA A 284 -10.70 -6.25 -19.28
C ALA A 284 -11.55 -4.99 -19.55
N ARG A 285 -11.10 -4.13 -20.48
CA ARG A 285 -11.82 -2.92 -20.89
C ARG A 285 -13.05 -3.24 -21.72
N GLU A 286 -12.97 -4.17 -22.66
CA GLU A 286 -14.12 -4.68 -23.43
C GLU A 286 -15.21 -5.18 -22.49
N ARG A 287 -14.87 -6.05 -21.54
CA ARG A 287 -15.80 -6.54 -20.51
C ARG A 287 -16.44 -5.43 -19.68
N LEU A 288 -15.70 -4.36 -19.38
CA LEU A 288 -16.23 -3.22 -18.63
C LEU A 288 -17.24 -2.42 -19.48
N ILE A 289 -16.94 -2.18 -20.75
CA ILE A 289 -17.84 -1.51 -21.70
C ILE A 289 -19.12 -2.33 -21.87
N THR A 290 -19.01 -3.62 -22.17
CA THR A 290 -20.18 -4.52 -22.29
C THR A 290 -21.01 -4.56 -21.01
N ALA A 291 -20.38 -4.54 -19.83
CA ALA A 291 -21.11 -4.48 -18.56
C ALA A 291 -21.85 -3.14 -18.36
N GLN A 292 -21.27 -2.03 -18.78
CA GLN A 292 -21.90 -0.71 -18.74
C GLN A 292 -23.07 -0.61 -19.72
N GLU A 293 -22.90 -1.07 -20.97
CA GLU A 293 -23.97 -1.13 -21.98
C GLU A 293 -25.15 -2.01 -21.52
N MET A 294 -24.86 -3.20 -20.98
CA MET A 294 -25.86 -4.10 -20.39
C MET A 294 -26.56 -3.49 -19.17
N GLN A 295 -25.90 -2.61 -18.42
CA GLN A 295 -26.53 -1.87 -17.31
C GLN A 295 -27.45 -0.77 -17.84
N SER A 296 -27.01 0.04 -18.80
CA SER A 296 -27.84 1.08 -19.42
C SER A 296 -29.07 0.52 -20.15
N LEU A 297 -28.95 -0.64 -20.78
CA LEU A 297 -30.10 -1.35 -21.37
C LEU A 297 -31.14 -1.74 -20.30
N LYS A 298 -30.70 -2.30 -19.16
CA LYS A 298 -31.59 -2.66 -18.05
C LYS A 298 -32.27 -1.43 -17.43
N GLU A 299 -31.54 -0.33 -17.27
CA GLU A 299 -32.10 0.94 -16.80
C GLU A 299 -33.14 1.50 -17.79
N GLY A 300 -32.87 1.38 -19.09
CA GLY A 300 -33.81 1.70 -20.17
C GLY A 300 -35.09 0.84 -20.14
N GLU A 301 -34.98 -0.47 -19.95
CA GLU A 301 -36.13 -1.39 -19.81
C GLU A 301 -37.00 -1.04 -18.59
N VAL A 302 -36.38 -0.71 -17.45
CA VAL A 302 -37.11 -0.30 -16.24
C VAL A 302 -37.87 1.01 -16.47
N LEU A 303 -37.27 1.98 -17.18
CA LEU A 303 -37.94 3.22 -17.56
C LEU A 303 -39.08 2.98 -18.56
N LEU A 304 -38.89 2.10 -19.53
CA LEU A 304 -39.93 1.70 -20.50
C LEU A 304 -41.13 1.05 -19.81
N ARG A 305 -40.91 0.10 -18.89
CA ARG A 305 -41.98 -0.53 -18.10
C ARG A 305 -42.77 0.51 -17.30
N LYS A 306 -42.09 1.39 -16.55
CA LYS A 306 -42.74 2.49 -15.83
C LYS A 306 -43.57 3.40 -16.74
N ARG A 307 -43.11 3.66 -17.97
CA ARG A 307 -43.82 4.50 -18.96
C ARG A 307 -45.05 3.81 -19.55
N ILE A 308 -45.01 2.48 -19.70
CA ILE A 308 -46.16 1.66 -20.07
C ILE A 308 -47.18 1.64 -18.93
N ASP A 309 -46.77 1.38 -17.68
CA ASP A 309 -47.65 1.38 -16.50
C ASP A 309 -48.35 2.73 -16.30
N LEU A 310 -47.63 3.84 -16.55
CA LEU A 310 -48.21 5.20 -16.54
C LEU A 310 -49.26 5.39 -17.63
N LYS A 311 -49.01 4.94 -18.87
CA LYS A 311 -50.00 5.01 -19.96
C LYS A 311 -51.24 4.15 -19.68
N VAL A 312 -51.08 2.94 -19.12
CA VAL A 312 -52.19 2.07 -18.73
C VAL A 312 -53.05 2.75 -17.65
N LYS A 313 -52.44 3.38 -16.63
CA LYS A 313 -53.16 4.14 -15.61
C LYS A 313 -53.91 5.35 -16.16
N VAL A 314 -53.33 6.10 -17.10
CA VAL A 314 -54.03 7.21 -17.78
C VAL A 314 -55.23 6.70 -18.59
N CYS A 315 -55.11 5.54 -19.22
CA CYS A 315 -56.19 4.95 -20.03
C CYS A 315 -57.38 4.42 -19.20
N HIS A 316 -57.21 4.18 -17.89
CA HIS A 316 -58.30 3.82 -16.98
C HIS A 316 -58.97 5.04 -16.30
N GLY A 317 -58.52 6.26 -16.61
CA GLY A 317 -59.11 7.51 -16.09
C GLY A 317 -60.26 8.09 -16.93
N CYS A 318 -60.55 7.52 -18.11
CA CYS A 318 -61.55 8.04 -19.04
C CYS A 318 -62.74 7.08 -19.19
N ASN A 319 -63.73 7.20 -18.31
CA ASN A 319 -65.09 6.72 -18.59
C ASN A 319 -65.73 7.66 -19.62
N GLY A 320 -65.88 7.19 -20.86
CA GLY A 320 -66.52 7.94 -21.94
C GLY A 320 -66.64 7.10 -23.20
N SER A 321 -67.86 6.69 -23.53
CA SER A 321 -68.19 5.88 -24.71
C SER A 321 -67.84 6.57 -26.03
N ILE A 322 -67.41 5.79 -27.04
CA ILE A 322 -68.03 5.69 -28.38
C ILE A 322 -67.40 4.52 -29.15
N ALA A 323 -68.13 3.99 -30.14
CA ALA A 323 -67.95 2.67 -30.72
C ALA A 323 -67.10 2.61 -32.02
N SER A 324 -66.87 1.35 -32.44
CA SER A 324 -66.56 0.89 -33.81
C SER A 324 -65.15 1.13 -34.39
N GLY A 325 -64.69 0.17 -35.20
CA GLY A 325 -63.50 0.36 -36.06
C GLY A 325 -62.34 -0.64 -35.90
N TRP A 326 -62.59 -1.96 -35.88
CA TRP A 326 -61.50 -2.92 -36.17
C TRP A 326 -61.14 -2.84 -37.66
N SER A 327 -60.01 -2.24 -38.02
CA SER A 327 -59.37 -2.48 -39.33
C SER A 327 -57.84 -2.45 -39.28
N THR A 328 -57.28 -3.62 -39.53
CA THR A 328 -56.02 -3.95 -40.20
C THR A 328 -54.99 -2.84 -40.51
N ALA A 329 -53.86 -2.93 -39.81
CA ALA A 329 -52.49 -2.97 -40.33
C ALA A 329 -52.03 -1.98 -41.45
N ARG A 330 -50.92 -1.27 -41.15
CA ARG A 330 -49.71 -1.44 -41.97
C ARG A 330 -48.39 -1.12 -41.25
N TYR A 331 -47.49 -2.11 -41.28
CA TYR A 331 -46.05 -1.94 -41.14
C TYR A 331 -45.52 -1.04 -42.25
N LEU A 332 -44.57 -0.13 -41.98
CA LEU A 332 -43.69 0.43 -43.01
C LEU A 332 -42.31 0.77 -42.44
N HIS A 333 -41.30 0.03 -42.90
CA HIS A 333 -39.88 0.38 -42.79
C HIS A 333 -39.55 1.55 -43.71
N ARG A 334 -38.65 2.45 -43.26
CA ARG A 334 -37.68 3.30 -43.99
C ARG A 334 -37.21 4.41 -43.02
N THR A 335 -35.94 4.75 -42.88
CA THR A 335 -34.69 4.19 -43.44
C THR A 335 -33.56 4.48 -42.46
#